data_AF-A0ABD5JP19-F1
#
_entry.id   AF-A0ABD5JP19-F1
#
_cell.length_a   1.000
_cell.length_b   1.000
_cell.length_c   1.000
_cell.angle_alpha   90.00
_cell.angle_beta   90.00
_cell.angle_gamma   90.00
#
_symmetry.space_group_name_H-M   'P 1'
#
loop_
_entity.id
_entity.type
_entity.pdbx_description
1 polymer ?
#
loop_
_entity_poly.entity_id
_entity_poly.type
_entity_poly.pdbx_seq_one_letter_code
_entity_poly.pdbx_strand_id
1 'polypeptide(L)'
;ARIVALRAHALRRLAGHGAMASLTINHHQAKEFLTDLGQPAEEVGIAAVNGPGSVVVTGPPKQIAHAVAACEQTGHRARLIDVDYASHSAQVDQIAQELREVLSGIEPVQAEVAFYSTVTGTRMDTSGLDTDYWVTNLREQVRFADALQALLADGHRVFIETS
;
A
#
# COMPACT_ATOMS: atom_id res chain seq x y z
N ALA A 1 -7.04 -7.29 17.75
CA ALA A 1 -6.13 -6.22 18.24
C ALA A 1 -4.64 -6.56 18.11
N ARG A 2 -4.19 -7.82 18.30
CA ARG A 2 -2.75 -8.18 18.29
C ARG A 2 -1.99 -7.73 17.02
N ILE A 3 -2.51 -8.07 15.83
CA ILE A 3 -1.87 -7.75 14.54
C ILE A 3 -1.64 -6.24 14.40
N VAL A 4 -2.70 -5.43 14.55
CA VAL A 4 -2.61 -3.97 14.40
C VAL A 4 -1.65 -3.33 15.41
N ALA A 5 -1.68 -3.78 16.68
CA ALA A 5 -0.81 -3.22 17.72
C ALA A 5 0.67 -3.54 17.47
N LEU A 6 1.00 -4.79 17.14
CA LEU A 6 2.38 -5.21 16.91
C LEU A 6 2.93 -4.64 15.59
N ARG A 7 2.10 -4.57 14.54
CA ARG A 7 2.47 -3.90 13.29
C ARG A 7 2.80 -2.43 13.51
N ALA A 8 1.94 -1.70 14.23
CA ALA A 8 2.17 -0.30 14.53
C ALA A 8 3.43 -0.09 15.39
N HIS A 9 3.75 -1.02 16.30
CA HIS A 9 4.97 -0.97 17.08
C HIS A 9 6.22 -1.16 16.20
N ALA A 10 6.27 -2.19 15.37
CA ALA A 10 7.40 -2.46 14.48
C ALA A 10 7.66 -1.32 13.47
N LEU A 11 6.58 -0.70 12.95
CA LEU A 11 6.68 0.44 12.04
C LEU A 11 7.44 1.64 12.61
N ARG A 12 7.50 1.80 13.95
CA ARG A 12 8.28 2.87 14.58
C ARG A 12 9.77 2.81 14.24
N ARG A 13 10.30 1.64 13.88
CA ARG A 13 11.70 1.50 13.43
C ARG A 13 11.97 2.17 12.08
N LEU A 14 10.93 2.36 11.27
CA LEU A 14 11.01 3.00 9.96
C LEU A 14 10.72 4.50 10.01
N ALA A 15 10.20 4.99 11.14
CA ALA A 15 9.83 6.38 11.35
C ALA A 15 11.00 7.34 11.04
N GLY A 16 10.70 8.43 10.35
CA GLY A 16 11.65 9.44 9.89
C GLY A 16 12.44 9.08 8.63
N HIS A 17 12.32 7.86 8.10
CA HIS A 17 13.14 7.39 6.98
C HIS A 17 12.35 7.23 5.67
N GLY A 18 11.03 7.45 5.68
CA GLY A 18 10.19 7.27 4.50
C GLY A 18 9.12 8.35 4.41
N ALA A 19 8.52 8.46 3.23
CA ALA A 19 7.36 9.32 3.00
C ALA A 19 6.41 8.66 1.99
N MET A 20 5.17 9.13 1.97
CA MET A 20 4.17 8.72 1.00
C MET A 20 3.42 9.93 0.46
N ALA A 21 2.96 9.85 -0.80
CA ALA A 21 2.17 10.90 -1.42
C ALA A 21 1.05 10.32 -2.29
N SER A 22 -0.11 10.97 -2.29
CA SER A 22 -1.18 10.69 -3.24
C SER A 22 -0.99 11.53 -4.51
N LEU A 23 -1.09 10.89 -5.68
CA LEU A 23 -1.04 11.55 -6.98
C LEU A 23 -2.36 11.32 -7.73
N THR A 24 -2.88 12.39 -8.35
CA THR A 24 -4.12 12.36 -9.13
C THR A 24 -3.82 12.05 -10.60
N ILE A 25 -3.29 10.85 -10.82
CA ILE A 25 -2.94 10.28 -12.13
C ILE A 25 -3.29 8.79 -12.13
N ASN A 26 -3.39 8.19 -13.32
CA ASN A 26 -3.65 6.76 -13.43
C ASN A 26 -2.37 5.91 -13.21
N HIS A 27 -2.52 4.60 -13.01
CA HIS A 27 -1.41 3.69 -12.73
C HIS A 27 -0.37 3.63 -13.87
N HIS A 28 -0.79 3.65 -15.13
CA HIS A 28 0.12 3.63 -16.28
C HIS A 28 0.94 4.92 -16.34
N GLN A 29 0.25 6.06 -16.28
CA GLN A 29 0.88 7.38 -16.23
C GLN A 29 1.86 7.49 -15.06
N ALA A 30 1.52 6.97 -13.88
CA ALA A 30 2.42 6.97 -12.73
C ALA A 30 3.71 6.18 -13.00
N LYS A 31 3.63 5.03 -13.67
CA LYS A 31 4.82 4.24 -14.02
C LYS A 31 5.71 4.97 -15.02
N GLU A 32 5.13 5.53 -16.07
CA GLU A 32 5.86 6.31 -17.07
C GLU A 32 6.50 7.54 -16.41
N PHE A 33 5.72 8.31 -15.66
CA PHE A 33 6.17 9.48 -14.92
C PHE A 33 7.36 9.18 -14.01
N LEU A 34 7.28 8.13 -13.17
CA LEU A 34 8.39 7.76 -12.28
C LEU A 34 9.63 7.30 -13.06
N THR A 35 9.44 6.64 -14.21
CA THR A 35 10.54 6.26 -15.10
C THR A 35 11.22 7.50 -15.70
N ASP A 36 10.43 8.47 -16.15
CA ASP A 36 10.91 9.72 -16.77
C ASP A 36 11.66 10.63 -15.78
N LEU A 37 11.28 10.59 -14.49
CA LEU A 37 12.02 11.30 -13.45
C LEU A 37 13.44 10.74 -13.24
N GLY A 38 13.67 9.47 -13.55
CA GLY A 38 14.97 8.83 -13.46
C GLY A 38 15.55 8.79 -12.04
N GLN A 39 16.86 9.01 -11.92
CA GLN A 39 17.62 8.92 -10.65
C GLN A 39 16.99 9.67 -9.46
N PRO A 40 16.47 10.91 -9.61
CA PRO A 40 15.72 11.61 -8.56
C PRO A 40 14.53 10.88 -7.94
N ALA A 41 13.98 9.84 -8.58
CA ALA A 41 12.85 9.05 -8.11
C ALA A 41 13.08 7.53 -8.20
N GLU A 42 14.34 7.08 -8.27
CA GLU A 42 14.68 5.67 -8.51
C GLU A 42 14.17 4.69 -7.43
N GLU A 43 14.03 5.16 -6.19
CA GLU A 43 13.53 4.36 -5.06
C GLU A 43 12.03 4.59 -4.80
N VAL A 44 11.36 5.39 -5.64
CA VAL A 44 9.92 5.65 -5.51
C VAL A 44 9.14 4.51 -6.13
N GLY A 45 8.36 3.81 -5.31
CA GLY A 45 7.42 2.78 -5.72
C GLY A 45 5.96 3.27 -5.70
N ILE A 46 5.08 2.50 -6.33
CA ILE A 46 3.62 2.71 -6.22
C ILE A 46 3.10 1.84 -5.07
N ALA A 47 2.74 2.48 -3.96
CA ALA A 47 2.21 1.84 -2.76
C ALA A 47 0.78 1.33 -2.93
N ALA A 48 -0.05 2.07 -3.66
CA ALA A 48 -1.46 1.75 -3.81
C ALA A 48 -2.01 2.24 -5.16
N VAL A 49 -2.90 1.46 -5.74
CA VAL A 49 -3.75 1.86 -6.87
C VAL A 49 -5.19 1.88 -6.37
N ASN A 50 -5.67 3.08 -6.01
CA ASN A 50 -6.99 3.28 -5.40
C ASN A 50 -8.11 3.45 -6.44
N GLY A 51 -7.75 3.77 -7.68
CA GLY A 51 -8.72 3.93 -8.75
C GLY A 51 -8.09 4.39 -10.06
N PRO A 52 -8.91 4.63 -11.11
CA PRO A 52 -8.44 4.97 -12.45
C PRO A 52 -7.70 6.31 -12.55
N GLY A 53 -7.75 7.17 -11.52
CA GLY A 53 -7.03 8.44 -11.47
C GLY A 53 -6.42 8.74 -10.11
N SER A 54 -6.18 7.71 -9.29
CA SER A 54 -5.66 7.88 -7.94
C SER A 54 -4.67 6.79 -7.59
N VAL A 55 -3.41 7.19 -7.40
CA VAL A 55 -2.35 6.32 -6.89
C VAL A 55 -1.73 6.92 -5.64
N VAL A 56 -1.05 6.07 -4.86
CA VAL A 56 -0.15 6.50 -3.78
C VAL A 56 1.25 6.02 -4.12
N VAL A 57 2.23 6.92 -4.01
CA VAL A 57 3.65 6.62 -4.14
C VAL A 57 4.32 6.58 -2.75
N THR A 58 5.40 5.82 -2.63
CA THR A 58 6.13 5.55 -1.38
C THR A 58 7.62 5.45 -1.65
N GLY A 59 8.46 5.93 -0.73
CA GLY A 59 9.91 5.92 -0.90
C GLY A 59 10.63 6.92 0.02
N PRO A 60 11.90 7.22 -0.27
CA PRO A 60 12.69 8.18 0.52
C PRO A 60 12.07 9.59 0.50
N PRO A 61 12.10 10.34 1.62
CA PRO A 61 11.41 11.64 1.72
C PRO A 61 11.78 12.65 0.64
N LYS A 62 13.08 12.74 0.29
CA LYS A 62 13.56 13.67 -0.75
C LYS A 62 13.04 13.30 -2.14
N GLN A 63 13.01 12.01 -2.47
CA GLN A 63 12.54 11.53 -3.77
C GLN A 63 11.01 11.68 -3.89
N ILE A 64 10.27 11.44 -2.81
CA ILE A 64 8.82 11.68 -2.76
C ILE A 64 8.52 13.17 -2.92
N ALA A 65 9.24 14.06 -2.22
CA ALA A 65 9.07 15.49 -2.40
C ALA A 65 9.35 15.94 -3.85
N HIS A 66 10.38 15.36 -4.48
CA HIS A 66 10.68 15.61 -5.89
C HIS A 66 9.55 15.13 -6.82
N ALA A 67 9.06 13.91 -6.64
CA ALA A 67 7.95 13.36 -7.42
C ALA A 67 6.65 14.18 -7.26
N VAL A 68 6.36 14.67 -6.06
CA VAL A 68 5.22 15.58 -5.80
C VAL A 68 5.38 16.86 -6.59
N ALA A 69 6.52 17.55 -6.48
CA ALA A 69 6.75 18.83 -7.16
C ALA A 69 6.70 18.68 -8.69
N ALA A 70 7.28 17.61 -9.24
CA ALA A 70 7.24 17.35 -10.68
C ALA A 70 5.82 17.00 -11.15
N CYS A 71 5.05 16.25 -10.36
CA CYS A 71 3.65 15.95 -10.69
C CYS A 71 2.81 17.25 -10.74
N GLU A 72 2.99 18.16 -9.78
CA GLU A 72 2.33 19.47 -9.76
C GLU A 72 2.71 20.35 -10.96
N GLN A 73 3.97 20.31 -11.40
CA GLN A 73 4.42 21.02 -12.61
C GLN A 73 3.74 20.52 -13.90
N THR A 74 3.31 19.25 -13.93
CA THR A 74 2.52 18.70 -15.05
C THR A 74 1.02 19.03 -14.96
N GLY A 75 0.60 19.82 -13.98
CA GLY A 75 -0.80 20.25 -13.79
C GLY A 75 -1.66 19.24 -13.02
N HIS A 76 -1.07 18.16 -12.51
CA HIS A 76 -1.77 17.16 -11.71
C HIS A 76 -1.66 17.47 -10.21
N ARG A 77 -2.72 17.16 -9.46
CA ARG A 77 -2.70 17.33 -8.00
C ARG A 77 -1.87 16.23 -7.35
N ALA A 78 -0.92 16.62 -6.50
CA ALA A 78 -0.16 15.74 -5.63
C ALA A 78 -0.26 16.21 -4.18
N ARG A 79 -0.23 15.29 -3.21
CA ARG A 79 -0.32 15.63 -1.78
C ARG A 79 0.48 14.66 -0.93
N LEU A 80 1.35 15.17 -0.07
CA LEU A 80 2.00 14.38 0.97
C LEU A 80 0.97 13.82 1.97
N ILE A 81 1.15 12.55 2.33
CA ILE A 81 0.38 11.88 3.38
C ILE A 81 1.13 12.10 4.70
N ASP A 82 0.38 12.36 5.78
CA ASP A 82 0.95 12.58 7.12
C ASP A 82 1.42 11.26 7.76
N VAL A 83 2.54 10.75 7.23
CA VAL A 83 3.27 9.56 7.68
C VAL A 83 4.76 9.79 7.46
N ASP A 84 5.58 9.24 8.36
CA ASP A 84 7.05 9.39 8.34
C ASP A 84 7.78 8.08 8.01
N TYR A 85 7.06 7.11 7.43
CA TYR A 85 7.59 5.84 6.95
C TYR A 85 7.03 5.50 5.57
N ALA A 86 7.73 4.64 4.82
CA ALA A 86 7.38 4.21 3.47
C ALA A 86 6.86 2.75 3.50
N SER A 87 5.59 2.54 3.85
CA SER A 87 4.97 1.22 3.72
C SER A 87 4.77 0.85 2.24
N HIS A 88 4.53 -0.44 1.97
CA HIS A 88 4.37 -0.97 0.61
C HIS A 88 5.60 -0.73 -0.27
N SER A 89 6.79 -0.80 0.35
CA SER A 89 8.09 -0.54 -0.27
C SER A 89 9.16 -1.46 0.30
N ALA A 90 10.33 -1.51 -0.34
CA ALA A 90 11.50 -2.25 0.14
C ALA A 90 11.97 -1.83 1.54
N GLN A 91 11.59 -0.65 2.04
CA GLN A 91 11.90 -0.24 3.40
C GLN A 91 11.31 -1.19 4.46
N VAL A 92 10.18 -1.84 4.16
CA VAL A 92 9.53 -2.80 5.05
C VAL A 92 10.39 -4.05 5.28
N ASP A 93 11.32 -4.37 4.36
CA ASP A 93 12.20 -5.54 4.48
C ASP A 93 13.08 -5.45 5.75
N GLN A 94 13.35 -4.24 6.25
CA GLN A 94 14.12 -4.01 7.49
C GLN A 94 13.41 -4.51 8.76
N ILE A 95 12.07 -4.64 8.72
CA ILE A 95 11.25 -5.11 9.85
C ILE A 95 10.52 -6.42 9.55
N ALA A 96 10.68 -6.99 8.35
CA ALA A 96 9.94 -8.18 7.94
C ALA A 96 10.20 -9.38 8.87
N GLN A 97 11.45 -9.60 9.29
CA GLN A 97 11.79 -10.70 10.19
C GLN A 97 11.20 -10.50 11.59
N GLU A 98 11.31 -9.30 12.16
CA GLU A 98 10.69 -8.96 13.45
C GLU A 98 9.17 -9.17 13.39
N LEU A 99 8.52 -8.72 12.31
CA LEU A 99 7.09 -8.92 12.11
C LEU A 99 6.72 -10.40 12.09
N ARG A 100 7.49 -11.26 11.40
CA ARG A 100 7.23 -12.72 11.41
C ARG A 100 7.31 -13.29 12.82
N GLU A 101 8.29 -12.87 13.60
CA GLU A 101 8.50 -13.35 14.97
C GLU A 101 7.36 -12.92 15.90
N VAL A 102 7.04 -11.62 15.94
CA VAL A 102 6.01 -11.09 16.86
C VAL A 102 4.59 -11.50 16.47
N LEU A 103 4.36 -11.76 15.18
CA LEU A 103 3.09 -12.26 14.68
C LEU A 103 3.01 -13.79 14.64
N SER A 104 4.04 -14.51 15.07
CA SER A 104 4.01 -15.98 15.12
C SER A 104 2.80 -16.50 15.91
N GLY A 105 2.27 -17.65 15.50
CA GLY A 105 1.09 -18.26 16.11
C GLY A 105 -0.20 -17.47 15.91
N ILE A 106 -0.35 -16.72 14.80
CA ILE A 106 -1.67 -16.30 14.34
C ILE A 106 -2.33 -17.53 13.72
N GLU A 107 -3.53 -17.85 14.19
CA GLU A 107 -4.35 -18.95 13.67
C GLU A 107 -5.57 -18.34 12.97
N PRO A 108 -5.46 -18.05 11.65
CA PRO A 108 -6.59 -17.56 10.88
C PRO A 108 -7.67 -18.64 10.76
N VAL A 109 -8.93 -18.20 10.70
CA VAL A 109 -10.09 -19.08 10.52
C VAL A 109 -10.89 -18.64 9.30
N GLN A 110 -11.69 -19.57 8.77
CA GLN A 110 -12.62 -19.26 7.70
C GLN A 110 -13.73 -18.34 8.22
N ALA A 111 -13.98 -17.25 7.50
CA ALA A 111 -15.05 -16.31 7.76
C ALA A 111 -16.27 -16.64 6.89
N GLU A 112 -17.47 -16.39 7.43
CA GLU A 112 -18.72 -16.51 6.67
C GLU A 112 -18.90 -15.38 5.66
N VAL A 113 -18.36 -14.19 5.98
CA VAL A 113 -18.41 -13.02 5.11
C VAL A 113 -17.28 -13.07 4.10
N ALA A 114 -17.59 -12.84 2.83
CA ALA A 114 -16.60 -12.82 1.76
C ALA A 114 -15.53 -11.76 2.02
N PHE A 115 -14.27 -12.16 1.90
CA PHE A 115 -13.11 -11.29 2.03
C PHE A 115 -12.44 -11.12 0.66
N TYR A 116 -12.26 -9.87 0.23
CA TYR A 116 -11.51 -9.54 -0.98
C TYR A 116 -10.20 -8.91 -0.55
N SER A 117 -9.10 -9.63 -0.80
CA SER A 117 -7.78 -9.16 -0.41
C SER A 117 -7.31 -8.09 -1.37
N THR A 118 -6.84 -6.96 -0.85
CA THR A 118 -6.13 -5.94 -1.62
C THR A 118 -4.65 -6.28 -1.85
N VAL A 119 -4.17 -7.42 -1.32
CA VAL A 119 -2.85 -7.96 -1.68
C VAL A 119 -2.96 -8.71 -3.01
N THR A 120 -4.00 -9.53 -3.18
CA THR A 120 -4.22 -10.32 -4.40
C THR A 120 -5.10 -9.61 -5.43
N GLY A 121 -5.92 -8.66 -5.00
CA GLY A 121 -6.93 -8.00 -5.84
C GLY A 121 -8.19 -8.84 -6.08
N THR A 122 -8.37 -9.94 -5.35
CA THR A 122 -9.42 -10.94 -5.59
C THR A 122 -10.03 -11.46 -4.30
N ARG A 123 -11.13 -12.22 -4.41
CA ARG A 123 -11.70 -12.97 -3.30
C ARG A 123 -10.70 -14.00 -2.78
N MET A 124 -10.58 -14.11 -1.47
CA MET A 124 -9.62 -14.99 -0.78
C MET A 124 -10.31 -15.75 0.36
N ASP A 125 -9.87 -16.99 0.60
CA ASP A 125 -10.22 -17.73 1.81
C ASP A 125 -9.46 -17.13 3.00
N THR A 126 -10.20 -16.73 4.04
CA THR A 126 -9.61 -16.08 5.21
C THR A 126 -8.79 -17.02 6.08
N SER A 127 -8.87 -18.33 5.88
CA SER A 127 -7.94 -19.30 6.48
C SER A 127 -6.48 -19.08 6.04
N GLY A 128 -6.25 -18.32 4.96
CA GLY A 128 -4.92 -17.92 4.50
C GLY A 128 -4.41 -16.59 5.07
N LEU A 129 -5.11 -15.93 6.02
CA LEU A 129 -4.67 -14.66 6.61
C LEU A 129 -3.65 -14.85 7.75
N ASP A 130 -2.63 -15.66 7.47
CA ASP A 130 -1.57 -16.02 8.38
C ASP A 130 -0.52 -14.91 8.57
N THR A 131 0.52 -15.22 9.33
CA THR A 131 1.65 -14.30 9.59
C THR A 131 2.29 -13.79 8.30
N ASP A 132 2.54 -14.66 7.32
CA ASP A 132 3.20 -14.28 6.08
C ASP A 132 2.30 -13.38 5.25
N TYR A 133 0.98 -13.65 5.21
CA TYR A 133 0.02 -12.74 4.59
C TYR A 133 0.11 -11.32 5.16
N TRP A 134 0.21 -11.16 6.49
CA TRP A 134 0.30 -9.83 7.10
C TRP A 134 1.62 -9.12 6.84
N VAL A 135 2.72 -9.87 6.69
CA VAL A 135 4.01 -9.31 6.25
C VAL A 135 3.92 -8.85 4.80
N THR A 136 3.40 -9.70 3.92
CA THR A 136 3.15 -9.36 2.50
C THR A 136 2.21 -8.17 2.39
N ASN A 137 1.15 -8.09 3.20
CA ASN A 137 0.21 -6.97 3.21
C ASN A 137 0.86 -5.63 3.51
N LEU A 138 1.87 -5.60 4.38
CA LEU A 138 2.61 -4.38 4.68
C LEU A 138 3.64 -4.06 3.58
N ARG A 139 4.21 -5.07 2.94
CA ARG A 139 5.33 -4.95 2.00
C ARG A 139 4.92 -4.68 0.56
N GLU A 140 3.80 -5.25 0.12
CA GLU A 140 3.37 -5.23 -1.28
C GLU A 140 2.37 -4.11 -1.57
N GLN A 141 2.24 -3.78 -2.85
CA GLN A 141 1.28 -2.79 -3.35
C GLN A 141 -0.17 -3.14 -2.96
N VAL A 142 -0.93 -2.15 -2.52
CA VAL A 142 -2.38 -2.25 -2.30
C VAL A 142 -3.12 -2.15 -3.64
N ARG A 143 -3.70 -3.26 -4.08
CA ARG A 143 -4.53 -3.41 -5.29
C ARG A 143 -6.00 -3.13 -5.02
N PHE A 144 -6.31 -1.95 -4.47
CA PHE A 144 -7.68 -1.60 -4.09
C PHE A 144 -8.63 -1.52 -5.29
N ALA A 145 -8.19 -0.92 -6.39
CA ALA A 145 -8.98 -0.85 -7.62
C ALA A 145 -9.34 -2.26 -8.15
N ASP A 146 -8.39 -3.20 -8.14
CA ASP A 146 -8.62 -4.58 -8.58
C ASP A 146 -9.65 -5.29 -7.68
N ALA A 147 -9.50 -5.17 -6.36
CA ALA A 147 -10.45 -5.75 -5.41
C ALA A 147 -11.86 -5.18 -5.57
N LEU A 148 -11.99 -3.88 -5.87
CA LEU A 148 -13.27 -3.24 -6.18
C LEU A 148 -13.87 -3.77 -7.50
N GLN A 149 -13.04 -3.97 -8.53
CA GLN A 149 -13.51 -4.58 -9.79
C GLN A 149 -13.97 -6.03 -9.57
N ALA A 150 -13.28 -6.81 -8.73
CA ALA A 150 -13.71 -8.16 -8.37
C ALA A 150 -15.06 -8.15 -7.64
N LEU A 151 -15.26 -7.23 -6.69
CA LEU A 151 -16.56 -7.03 -6.03
C LEU A 151 -17.68 -6.70 -7.03
N LEU A 152 -17.41 -5.81 -8.00
CA LEU A 152 -18.37 -5.45 -9.04
C LEU A 152 -18.69 -6.64 -9.95
N ALA A 153 -17.70 -7.44 -10.33
CA ALA A 153 -17.86 -8.64 -11.14
C ALA A 153 -18.75 -9.68 -10.42
N ASP A 154 -18.60 -9.82 -9.11
CA ASP A 154 -19.41 -10.71 -8.27
C ASP A 154 -20.81 -10.13 -7.92
N GLY A 155 -21.16 -8.99 -8.52
CA GLY A 155 -22.53 -8.43 -8.45
C GLY A 155 -22.78 -7.48 -7.28
N HIS A 156 -21.78 -7.15 -6.47
CA HIS A 156 -21.93 -6.16 -5.40
C HIS A 156 -22.13 -4.75 -5.97
N ARG A 157 -23.09 -3.98 -5.43
CA ARG A 157 -23.45 -2.64 -5.94
C ARG A 157 -23.55 -1.55 -4.87
N VAL A 158 -23.66 -1.94 -3.61
CA VAL A 158 -23.73 -1.01 -2.48
C VAL A 158 -22.42 -1.12 -1.73
N PHE A 159 -21.74 0.01 -1.54
CA PHE A 159 -20.47 0.11 -0.83
C PHE A 159 -20.67 1.06 0.36
N ILE A 160 -20.26 0.62 1.54
CA ILE A 160 -20.30 1.40 2.78
C ILE A 160 -18.86 1.52 3.27
N GLU A 161 -18.39 2.75 3.45
CA GLU A 161 -17.09 3.03 4.04
C GLU A 161 -17.25 3.16 5.57
N THR A 162 -16.44 2.42 6.32
CA THR A 162 -16.37 2.50 7.79
C THR A 162 -14.98 3.00 8.20
N SER A 163 -14.82 4.32 8.31
CA SER A 163 -13.55 5.00 8.61
C SER A 163 -13.58 5.84 9.88
#